data_AF-A0A2J7PVZ3-F1
#
_entry.id   AF-A0A2J7PVZ3-F1
#
_cell.length_a   1.000
_cell.length_b   1.000
_cell.length_c   1.000
_cell.angle_alpha   90.00
_cell.angle_beta   90.00
_cell.angle_gamma   90.00
#
_symmetry.space_group_name_H-M   'P 1'
#
loop_
_entity.id
_entity.type
_entity.pdbx_description
1 polymer ?
#
loop_
_entity_poly.entity_id
_entity_poly.type
_entity_poly.pdbx_seq_one_letter_code
_entity_poly.pdbx_strand_id
1 'polypeptide(L)'
;MGNADTKLNFRKAVVQLTSKTHPIDAGDDSFWDQFWSENVTNVQDVFTLVPAPEIRALREEAPSNLATLCYKAVEKLVKAVDSSCRTHHEQQTVLNCVRLLTRVLPYIFEDPDWRGFFWSSLPGQSQDDDDDDEQSMPLAQSLINAICDLLFCPDFTVAANRKSGPDKAEDLQAIDSCEYIWEAGVGFAHSPPRYPNHDSNRTELLKLLLTCFSETMYQPPVDIHIAPNRWIQYFTCADNRHALPMFTSLLNTVCAYDPVGLGVPYNHLLFSDLVEPLVDTALQILIVTLDHDTSGSAPEGEEATVPDNLFINYLSRIHRDEDFNFVLRGFTRLLNNPLMQTYLPNSTKKVQFHQELLVFFWKTCDYNKKFLYYVLKSSDVLEILVPILYHLNDSRA
;
A
#
# COMPACT_ATOMS: atom_id res chain seq x y z
N MET A 1 -33.93 2.73 8.31
CA MET A 1 -33.94 1.55 9.20
C MET A 1 -32.86 0.51 8.83
N GLY A 2 -32.11 0.62 7.72
CA GLY A 2 -31.18 -0.44 7.26
C GLY A 2 -29.80 -0.54 7.94
N ASN A 3 -29.19 0.54 8.42
CA ASN A 3 -27.78 0.48 8.88
C ASN A 3 -27.57 -0.26 10.22
N ALA A 4 -28.53 -0.17 11.16
CA ALA A 4 -28.40 -0.79 12.48
C ALA A 4 -28.52 -2.32 12.40
N ASP A 5 -29.46 -2.83 11.59
CA ASP A 5 -29.68 -4.26 11.41
C ASP A 5 -28.50 -4.94 10.69
N THR A 6 -27.84 -4.25 9.75
CA THR A 6 -26.68 -4.82 9.05
C THR A 6 -25.41 -4.84 9.89
N LYS A 7 -25.13 -3.80 10.69
CA LYS A 7 -24.02 -3.85 11.67
C LYS A 7 -24.23 -4.95 12.69
N LEU A 8 -25.49 -5.18 13.09
CA LEU A 8 -25.85 -6.31 13.96
C LEU A 8 -25.62 -7.66 13.28
N ASN A 9 -25.95 -7.81 12.00
CA ASN A 9 -25.70 -9.04 11.24
C ASN A 9 -24.21 -9.32 11.08
N PHE A 10 -23.42 -8.32 10.69
CA PHE A 10 -21.96 -8.42 10.64
C PHE A 10 -21.40 -8.84 12.00
N ARG A 11 -21.84 -8.21 13.09
CA ARG A 11 -21.41 -8.58 14.44
C ARG A 11 -21.77 -10.01 14.81
N LYS A 12 -22.99 -10.46 14.47
CA LYS A 12 -23.42 -11.85 14.68
C LYS A 12 -22.54 -12.82 13.88
N ALA A 13 -22.19 -12.50 12.64
CA ALA A 13 -21.29 -13.32 11.82
C ALA A 13 -19.89 -13.43 12.47
N VAL A 14 -19.34 -12.33 12.99
CA VAL A 14 -18.06 -12.34 13.74
C VAL A 14 -18.13 -13.24 14.97
N VAL A 15 -19.20 -13.16 15.77
CA VAL A 15 -19.39 -14.07 16.92
C VAL A 15 -19.51 -15.53 16.47
N GLN A 16 -20.17 -15.78 15.34
CA GLN A 16 -20.31 -17.13 14.80
C GLN A 16 -18.98 -17.73 14.33
N LEU A 17 -18.03 -16.92 13.85
CA LEU A 17 -16.69 -17.40 13.47
C LEU A 17 -15.95 -18.04 14.65
N THR A 18 -16.06 -17.45 15.84
CA THR A 18 -15.38 -17.91 17.06
C THR A 18 -16.17 -18.98 17.81
N SER A 19 -17.51 -18.93 17.79
CA SER A 19 -18.33 -19.80 18.63
C SER A 19 -18.53 -21.23 18.09
N LYS A 20 -18.32 -21.46 16.79
CA LYS A 20 -18.60 -22.76 16.18
C LYS A 20 -17.41 -23.69 16.36
N THR A 21 -17.64 -24.82 17.03
CA THR A 21 -16.66 -25.91 17.23
C THR A 21 -16.33 -26.68 15.94
N HIS A 22 -17.14 -26.53 14.89
CA HIS A 22 -16.90 -27.11 13.58
C HIS A 22 -16.59 -26.03 12.55
N PRO A 23 -15.70 -26.31 11.57
CA PRO A 23 -15.44 -25.41 10.46
C PRO A 23 -16.74 -25.02 9.74
N ILE A 24 -16.91 -23.74 9.45
CA ILE A 24 -17.99 -23.25 8.61
C ILE A 24 -17.69 -23.65 7.17
N ASP A 25 -18.69 -24.18 6.46
CA ASP A 25 -18.54 -24.59 5.07
C ASP A 25 -18.10 -23.41 4.21
N ALA A 26 -17.03 -23.60 3.42
CA ALA A 26 -16.55 -22.61 2.47
C ALA A 26 -17.60 -22.34 1.37
N GLY A 27 -18.52 -23.27 1.10
CA GLY A 27 -19.63 -23.09 0.16
C GLY A 27 -20.83 -22.29 0.70
N ASP A 28 -20.85 -21.92 1.98
CA ASP A 28 -21.95 -21.15 2.57
C ASP A 28 -21.83 -19.65 2.24
N ASP A 29 -22.03 -19.29 0.98
CA ASP A 29 -21.94 -17.91 0.51
C ASP A 29 -22.90 -16.97 1.28
N SER A 30 -24.05 -17.49 1.75
CA SER A 30 -25.00 -16.72 2.55
C SER A 30 -24.43 -16.26 3.91
N PHE A 31 -23.57 -17.08 4.51
CA PHE A 31 -22.83 -16.71 5.70
C PHE A 31 -21.70 -15.74 5.37
N TRP A 32 -20.86 -16.09 4.40
CA TRP A 32 -19.66 -15.34 4.06
C TRP A 32 -19.97 -13.94 3.50
N ASP A 33 -21.05 -13.79 2.73
CA ASP A 33 -21.45 -12.50 2.15
C ASP A 33 -21.80 -11.42 3.20
N GLN A 34 -21.98 -11.80 4.46
CA GLN A 34 -22.21 -10.85 5.55
C GLN A 34 -20.99 -9.97 5.85
N PHE A 35 -19.77 -10.45 5.57
CA PHE A 35 -18.52 -9.76 5.91
C PHE A 35 -18.15 -8.60 4.95
N TRP A 36 -18.66 -8.62 3.72
CA TRP A 36 -18.43 -7.55 2.74
C TRP A 36 -19.70 -6.77 2.39
N SER A 37 -20.73 -6.88 3.23
CA SER A 37 -22.01 -6.18 3.06
C SER A 37 -21.89 -4.64 3.05
N GLU A 38 -22.83 -4.00 2.34
CA GLU A 38 -22.77 -2.58 1.94
C GLU A 38 -22.77 -1.55 3.09
N ASN A 39 -23.18 -1.95 4.30
CA ASN A 39 -23.46 -0.99 5.38
C ASN A 39 -22.34 -0.84 6.42
N VAL A 40 -21.24 -1.57 6.26
CA VAL A 40 -19.97 -1.29 6.98
C VAL A 40 -19.10 -0.46 6.04
N THR A 41 -19.19 0.87 6.15
CA THR A 41 -18.69 1.77 5.11
C THR A 41 -17.33 2.39 5.41
N ASN A 42 -16.77 2.19 6.60
CA ASN A 42 -15.47 2.73 6.99
C ASN A 42 -14.65 1.74 7.86
N VAL A 43 -13.34 1.97 7.91
CA VAL A 43 -12.38 1.14 8.65
C VAL A 43 -12.64 1.11 10.17
N GLN A 44 -13.10 2.22 10.77
CA GLN A 44 -13.34 2.29 12.21
C GLN A 44 -14.49 1.39 12.66
N ASP A 45 -15.53 1.28 11.83
CA ASP A 45 -16.62 0.35 12.06
C ASP A 45 -16.12 -1.10 12.04
N VAL A 46 -15.29 -1.49 11.06
CA VAL A 46 -14.69 -2.84 11.02
C VAL A 46 -13.86 -3.11 12.28
N PHE A 47 -13.01 -2.16 12.69
CA PHE A 47 -12.11 -2.34 13.83
C PHE A 47 -12.87 -2.43 15.15
N THR A 48 -14.00 -1.72 15.25
CA THR A 48 -14.92 -1.78 16.40
C THR A 48 -15.70 -3.10 16.44
N LEU A 49 -16.14 -3.58 15.28
CA LEU A 49 -16.97 -4.79 15.15
C LEU A 49 -16.15 -6.09 15.17
N VAL A 50 -14.83 -6.01 14.92
CA VAL A 50 -13.87 -7.12 14.97
C VAL A 50 -12.77 -6.81 16.03
N PRO A 51 -13.04 -7.04 17.32
CA PRO A 51 -12.12 -6.73 18.41
C PRO A 51 -10.88 -7.63 18.43
N ALA A 52 -9.76 -7.09 18.92
CA ALA A 52 -8.48 -7.82 18.99
C ALA A 52 -8.55 -9.15 19.76
N PRO A 53 -9.23 -9.24 20.94
CA PRO A 53 -9.34 -10.50 21.66
C PRO A 53 -10.07 -11.58 20.87
N GLU A 54 -11.05 -11.20 20.04
CA GLU A 54 -11.83 -12.15 19.24
C GLU A 54 -11.04 -12.66 18.05
N ILE A 55 -10.17 -11.85 17.44
CA ILE A 55 -9.28 -12.31 16.37
C ILE A 55 -8.27 -13.33 16.93
N ARG A 56 -7.72 -13.08 18.12
CA ARG A 56 -6.81 -14.05 18.77
C ARG A 56 -7.54 -15.34 19.16
N ALA A 57 -8.74 -15.23 19.73
CA ALA A 57 -9.58 -16.41 20.00
C ALA A 57 -9.93 -17.17 18.71
N LEU A 58 -10.25 -16.47 17.62
CA LEU A 58 -10.50 -17.07 16.31
C LEU A 58 -9.27 -17.82 15.79
N ARG A 59 -8.07 -17.24 15.92
CA ARG A 59 -6.80 -17.87 15.55
C ARG A 59 -6.52 -19.14 16.34
N GLU A 60 -6.76 -19.11 17.65
CA GLU A 60 -6.40 -20.19 18.59
C GLU A 60 -7.46 -21.30 18.64
N GLU A 61 -8.74 -20.95 18.66
CA GLU A 61 -9.85 -21.87 18.88
C GLU A 61 -10.52 -22.35 17.57
N ALA A 62 -10.44 -21.55 16.50
CA ALA A 62 -11.07 -21.85 15.21
C ALA A 62 -10.20 -21.45 13.98
N PRO A 63 -8.94 -21.94 13.89
CA PRO A 63 -7.99 -21.54 12.85
C PRO A 63 -8.47 -21.82 11.42
N SER A 64 -9.27 -22.87 11.20
CA SER A 64 -9.86 -23.17 9.88
C SER A 64 -10.85 -22.11 9.41
N ASN A 65 -11.63 -21.52 10.32
CA ASN A 65 -12.54 -20.42 10.02
C ASN A 65 -11.77 -19.15 9.67
N LEU A 66 -10.66 -18.89 10.38
CA LEU A 66 -9.76 -17.77 10.07
C LEU A 66 -9.13 -17.89 8.69
N ALA A 67 -8.62 -19.09 8.38
CA ALA A 67 -8.04 -19.40 7.07
C ALA A 67 -9.07 -19.21 5.94
N THR A 68 -10.30 -19.71 6.15
CA THR A 68 -11.40 -19.57 5.17
C THR A 68 -11.81 -18.11 4.99
N LEU A 69 -11.87 -17.31 6.06
CA LEU A 69 -12.13 -15.87 5.98
C LEU A 69 -11.08 -15.16 5.13
N CYS A 70 -9.79 -15.46 5.34
CA CYS A 70 -8.70 -14.87 4.56
C CYS A 70 -8.79 -15.29 3.09
N TYR A 71 -8.99 -16.59 2.83
CA TYR A 71 -9.15 -17.12 1.48
C TYR A 71 -10.30 -16.44 0.74
N LYS A 72 -11.49 -16.36 1.34
CA LYS A 72 -12.66 -15.71 0.75
C LYS A 72 -12.44 -14.22 0.50
N ALA A 73 -11.76 -13.52 1.40
CA ALA A 73 -11.45 -12.10 1.18
C ALA A 73 -10.52 -11.90 -0.02
N VAL A 74 -9.47 -12.72 -0.17
CA VAL A 74 -8.58 -12.67 -1.34
C VAL A 74 -9.32 -13.09 -2.62
N GLU A 75 -10.15 -14.14 -2.56
CA GLU A 75 -10.98 -14.60 -3.68
C GLU A 75 -11.89 -13.48 -4.21
N LYS A 76 -12.50 -12.70 -3.32
CA LYS A 76 -13.33 -11.55 -3.72
C LYS A 76 -12.52 -10.42 -4.37
N LEU A 77 -11.28 -10.17 -3.92
CA LEU A 77 -10.39 -9.20 -4.57
C LEU A 77 -10.01 -9.66 -5.98
N VAL A 78 -9.66 -10.93 -6.16
CA VAL A 78 -9.35 -11.52 -7.48
C VAL A 78 -10.58 -11.45 -8.40
N LYS A 79 -11.76 -11.84 -7.92
CA LYS A 79 -13.01 -11.73 -8.71
C LYS A 79 -13.34 -10.28 -9.08
N ALA A 80 -12.99 -9.31 -8.23
CA ALA A 80 -13.18 -7.90 -8.55
C ALA A 80 -12.23 -7.43 -9.67
N VAL A 81 -11.02 -8.00 -9.75
CA VAL A 81 -10.11 -7.77 -10.88
C VAL A 81 -10.71 -8.32 -12.17
N ASP A 82 -11.21 -9.55 -12.16
CA ASP A 82 -11.82 -10.20 -13.35
C ASP A 82 -13.06 -9.44 -13.89
N SER A 83 -13.75 -8.71 -13.01
CA SER A 83 -14.93 -7.90 -13.33
C SER A 83 -14.62 -6.41 -13.52
N SER A 84 -13.34 -6.03 -13.45
CA SER A 84 -12.84 -4.66 -13.55
C SER A 84 -13.42 -3.70 -12.50
N CYS A 85 -13.86 -4.22 -11.34
CA CYS A 85 -14.40 -3.45 -10.21
C CYS A 85 -15.43 -2.38 -10.62
N ARG A 86 -16.26 -2.71 -11.62
CA ARG A 86 -17.08 -1.76 -12.39
C ARG A 86 -18.31 -1.25 -11.64
N THR A 87 -18.84 -2.03 -10.69
CA THR A 87 -20.04 -1.65 -9.94
C THR A 87 -19.68 -1.08 -8.57
N HIS A 88 -20.48 -0.14 -8.06
CA HIS A 88 -20.34 0.35 -6.69
C HIS A 88 -20.40 -0.78 -5.65
N HIS A 89 -21.16 -1.85 -5.92
CA HIS A 89 -21.24 -3.01 -5.05
C HIS A 89 -19.90 -3.78 -4.99
N GLU A 90 -19.26 -4.01 -6.14
CA GLU A 90 -17.92 -4.62 -6.21
C GLU A 90 -16.88 -3.73 -5.53
N GLN A 91 -16.91 -2.41 -5.76
CA GLN A 91 -16.00 -1.46 -5.11
C GLN A 91 -16.13 -1.49 -3.57
N GLN A 92 -17.37 -1.51 -3.06
CA GLN A 92 -17.61 -1.60 -1.62
C GLN A 92 -17.17 -2.97 -1.05
N THR A 93 -17.39 -4.04 -1.81
CA THR A 93 -16.92 -5.39 -1.46
C THR A 93 -15.40 -5.42 -1.33
N VAL A 94 -14.68 -4.89 -2.32
CA VAL A 94 -13.22 -4.76 -2.31
C VAL A 94 -12.74 -4.01 -1.09
N LEU A 95 -13.28 -2.82 -0.81
CA LEU A 95 -12.86 -2.01 0.33
C LEU A 95 -13.11 -2.73 1.67
N ASN A 96 -14.21 -3.49 1.78
CA ASN A 96 -14.49 -4.25 3.00
C ASN A 96 -13.55 -5.44 3.18
N CYS A 97 -13.22 -6.16 2.11
CA CYS A 97 -12.17 -7.18 2.13
C CYS A 97 -10.82 -6.59 2.54
N VAL A 98 -10.46 -5.42 1.99
CA VAL A 98 -9.23 -4.69 2.32
C VAL A 98 -9.18 -4.38 3.81
N ARG A 99 -10.24 -3.75 4.36
CA ARG A 99 -10.31 -3.38 5.79
C ARG A 99 -10.25 -4.59 6.72
N LEU A 100 -10.91 -5.69 6.35
CA LEU A 100 -10.89 -6.92 7.13
C LEU A 100 -9.49 -7.55 7.14
N LEU A 101 -8.84 -7.65 5.98
CA LEU A 101 -7.48 -8.18 5.90
C LEU A 101 -6.48 -7.28 6.64
N THR A 102 -6.57 -5.96 6.49
CA THR A 102 -5.78 -4.98 7.26
C THR A 102 -5.97 -5.17 8.76
N ARG A 103 -7.19 -5.52 9.20
CA ARG A 103 -7.51 -5.76 10.61
C ARG A 103 -6.95 -7.08 11.13
N VAL A 104 -6.98 -8.14 10.32
CA VAL A 104 -6.72 -9.52 10.74
C VAL A 104 -5.24 -9.92 10.62
N LEU A 105 -4.56 -9.51 9.54
CA LEU A 105 -3.18 -9.91 9.23
C LEU A 105 -2.18 -9.71 10.39
N PRO A 106 -2.16 -8.56 11.11
CA PRO A 106 -1.30 -8.37 12.28
C PRO A 106 -1.38 -9.50 13.30
N TYR A 107 -2.58 -10.00 13.56
CA TYR A 107 -2.82 -11.07 14.53
C TYR A 107 -2.46 -12.45 13.98
N ILE A 108 -2.46 -12.63 12.66
CA ILE A 108 -1.91 -13.83 12.04
C ILE A 108 -0.38 -13.85 12.21
N PHE A 109 0.29 -12.71 11.99
CA PHE A 109 1.74 -12.61 12.12
C PHE A 109 2.26 -12.77 13.55
N GLU A 110 1.45 -12.47 14.57
CA GLU A 110 1.76 -12.72 15.98
C GLU A 110 2.05 -14.20 16.29
N ASP A 111 1.59 -15.16 15.47
CA ASP A 111 1.72 -16.59 15.70
C ASP A 111 2.67 -17.27 14.67
N PRO A 112 3.82 -17.82 15.11
CA PRO A 112 4.77 -18.49 14.23
C PRO A 112 4.18 -19.63 13.38
N ASP A 113 3.15 -20.33 13.88
CA ASP A 113 2.52 -21.45 13.17
C ASP A 113 1.83 -21.01 11.87
N TRP A 114 1.53 -19.71 11.73
CA TRP A 114 0.89 -19.12 10.57
C TRP A 114 1.85 -18.58 9.51
N ARG A 115 3.17 -18.54 9.74
CA ARG A 115 4.16 -17.94 8.82
C ARG A 115 4.10 -18.52 7.39
N GLY A 116 3.78 -19.80 7.27
CA GLY A 116 3.67 -20.48 5.97
C GLY A 116 2.34 -20.27 5.26
N PHE A 117 1.27 -19.88 5.97
CA PHE A 117 -0.12 -19.96 5.47
C PHE A 117 -0.35 -19.21 4.16
N PHE A 118 0.06 -17.95 4.08
CA PHE A 118 -0.12 -17.15 2.86
C PHE A 118 0.82 -17.57 1.72
N TRP A 119 1.94 -18.22 2.05
CA TRP A 119 2.98 -18.58 1.09
C TRP A 119 2.93 -20.05 0.67
N SER A 120 2.00 -20.82 1.20
CA SER A 120 1.73 -22.20 0.79
C SER A 120 0.70 -22.26 -0.33
N SER A 121 0.88 -23.20 -1.23
CA SER A 121 -0.10 -23.65 -2.20
C SER A 121 -1.41 -24.11 -1.52
N LEU A 122 -2.55 -23.73 -2.10
CA LEU A 122 -3.86 -24.09 -1.55
C LEU A 122 -4.13 -25.59 -1.74
N PRO A 123 -4.53 -26.33 -0.69
CA PRO A 123 -4.91 -27.73 -0.83
C PRO A 123 -6.20 -27.84 -1.64
N GLY A 124 -6.12 -28.41 -2.86
CA GLY A 124 -7.29 -28.66 -3.72
C GLY A 124 -7.12 -28.31 -5.20
N GLN A 125 -6.04 -27.64 -5.61
CA GLN A 125 -5.74 -27.37 -7.03
C GLN A 125 -4.85 -28.45 -7.69
N SER A 126 -4.37 -29.44 -6.95
CA SER A 126 -3.42 -30.45 -7.43
C SER A 126 -4.02 -31.84 -7.64
N GLN A 127 -5.35 -31.98 -7.74
CA GLN A 127 -5.99 -33.31 -7.78
C GLN A 127 -6.64 -33.72 -9.11
N ASP A 128 -6.75 -32.87 -10.13
CA ASP A 128 -7.51 -33.24 -11.33
C ASP A 128 -6.83 -33.04 -12.71
N ASP A 129 -5.57 -32.60 -12.82
CA ASP A 129 -4.91 -32.55 -14.14
C ASP A 129 -3.50 -33.17 -14.11
N ASP A 130 -3.32 -34.21 -14.93
CA ASP A 130 -2.07 -34.93 -15.26
C ASP A 130 -1.11 -34.08 -16.14
N ASP A 131 -1.23 -32.75 -16.13
CA ASP A 131 -0.31 -31.85 -16.83
C ASP A 131 0.68 -31.23 -15.82
N ASP A 132 1.95 -31.62 -15.95
CA ASP A 132 3.10 -31.12 -15.20
C ASP A 132 3.20 -29.56 -15.20
N ASP A 133 3.66 -29.00 -14.07
CA ASP A 133 4.27 -27.67 -13.88
C ASP A 133 3.45 -26.40 -13.54
N GLU A 134 2.13 -26.42 -13.31
CA GLU A 134 1.47 -25.28 -12.65
C GLU A 134 1.50 -25.40 -11.12
N GLN A 135 2.60 -24.97 -10.50
CA GLN A 135 2.63 -24.72 -9.06
C GLN A 135 1.49 -23.75 -8.71
N SER A 136 0.46 -24.24 -8.01
CA SER A 136 -0.68 -23.41 -7.60
C SER A 136 -0.18 -22.15 -6.88
N MET A 137 -0.55 -20.98 -7.43
CA MET A 137 -0.10 -19.67 -6.96
C MET A 137 -0.40 -19.48 -5.47
N PRO A 138 0.59 -19.14 -4.63
CA PRO A 138 0.39 -18.86 -3.21
C PRO A 138 -0.61 -17.71 -2.98
N LEU A 139 -1.36 -17.79 -1.88
CA LEU A 139 -2.38 -16.79 -1.52
C LEU A 139 -1.81 -15.36 -1.42
N ALA A 140 -0.56 -15.23 -0.95
CA ALA A 140 0.18 -13.97 -0.88
C ALA A 140 0.37 -13.32 -2.25
N GLN A 141 0.73 -14.12 -3.26
CA GLN A 141 0.95 -13.64 -4.62
C GLN A 141 -0.38 -13.20 -5.24
N SER A 142 -1.43 -14.01 -5.10
CA SER A 142 -2.78 -13.65 -5.55
C SER A 142 -3.26 -12.35 -4.90
N LEU A 143 -3.00 -12.16 -3.60
CA LEU A 143 -3.35 -10.92 -2.89
C LEU A 143 -2.56 -9.72 -3.42
N ILE A 144 -1.22 -9.81 -3.54
CA ILE A 144 -0.39 -8.72 -4.05
C ILE A 144 -0.80 -8.35 -5.48
N ASN A 145 -0.98 -9.34 -6.35
CA ASN A 145 -1.39 -9.13 -7.74
C ASN A 145 -2.74 -8.43 -7.81
N ALA A 146 -3.74 -8.92 -7.07
CA ALA A 146 -5.05 -8.30 -7.04
C ALA A 146 -5.01 -6.85 -6.54
N ILE A 147 -4.23 -6.55 -5.50
CA ILE A 147 -4.06 -5.17 -5.02
C ILE A 147 -3.40 -4.30 -6.08
N CYS A 148 -2.34 -4.78 -6.74
CA CYS A 148 -1.64 -4.02 -7.79
C CYS A 148 -2.54 -3.74 -8.99
N ASP A 149 -3.32 -4.73 -9.44
CA ASP A 149 -4.33 -4.54 -10.50
C ASP A 149 -5.40 -3.52 -10.10
N LEU A 150 -5.92 -3.63 -8.88
CA LEU A 150 -6.93 -2.71 -8.35
C LEU A 150 -6.40 -1.29 -8.14
N LEU A 151 -5.10 -1.10 -7.91
CA LEU A 151 -4.44 0.21 -7.78
C LEU A 151 -4.31 0.97 -9.11
N PHE A 152 -4.47 0.28 -10.24
CA PHE A 152 -4.52 0.84 -11.59
C PHE A 152 -5.85 0.56 -12.30
N CYS A 153 -6.91 0.28 -11.53
CA CYS A 153 -8.23 -0.05 -12.06
C CYS A 153 -9.02 1.22 -12.44
N PRO A 154 -9.40 1.39 -13.73
CA PRO A 154 -10.21 2.50 -14.19
C PRO A 154 -11.54 2.63 -13.44
N ASP A 155 -11.96 3.88 -13.18
CA ASP A 155 -13.19 4.25 -12.44
C ASP A 155 -13.28 3.74 -10.99
N PHE A 156 -12.22 3.11 -10.49
CA PHE A 156 -12.05 2.74 -9.08
C PHE A 156 -10.89 3.49 -8.42
N THR A 157 -9.71 3.43 -9.02
CA THR A 157 -8.48 4.08 -8.51
C THR A 157 -7.80 4.94 -9.55
N VAL A 158 -8.12 4.86 -10.84
CA VAL A 158 -7.59 5.74 -11.89
C VAL A 158 -8.71 6.23 -12.81
N ALA A 159 -8.50 7.34 -13.49
CA ALA A 159 -9.49 7.88 -14.42
C ALA A 159 -9.55 7.02 -15.69
N ALA A 160 -10.73 6.57 -16.12
CA ALA A 160 -10.84 5.80 -17.36
C ALA A 160 -10.43 6.60 -18.60
N ASN A 161 -9.69 5.95 -19.49
CA ASN A 161 -9.31 6.54 -20.77
C ASN A 161 -10.50 6.36 -21.75
N ARG A 162 -11.19 7.45 -22.11
CA ARG A 162 -12.46 7.42 -22.90
C ARG A 162 -12.38 6.83 -24.32
N LYS A 163 -11.26 6.19 -24.70
CA LYS A 163 -11.08 5.53 -26.01
C LYS A 163 -11.80 4.19 -26.08
N SER A 164 -12.03 3.53 -24.96
CA SER A 164 -12.81 2.31 -24.86
C SER A 164 -14.31 2.67 -24.84
N GLY A 165 -15.09 2.10 -25.75
CA GLY A 165 -16.54 2.35 -25.80
C GLY A 165 -17.26 1.94 -24.51
N PRO A 166 -18.43 2.51 -24.21
CA PRO A 166 -19.07 2.45 -22.88
C PRO A 166 -19.49 1.05 -22.37
N ASP A 167 -19.44 -0.01 -23.19
CA ASP A 167 -20.06 -1.30 -22.89
C ASP A 167 -19.09 -2.49 -22.78
N LYS A 168 -17.77 -2.28 -22.89
CA LYS A 168 -16.79 -3.37 -22.70
C LYS A 168 -15.91 -3.10 -21.49
N ALA A 169 -15.96 -4.01 -20.52
CA ALA A 169 -15.04 -4.02 -19.40
C ALA A 169 -13.59 -4.06 -19.94
N GLU A 170 -12.74 -3.17 -19.43
CA GLU A 170 -11.31 -3.22 -19.74
C GLU A 170 -10.71 -4.43 -19.03
N ASP A 171 -10.06 -5.31 -19.80
CA ASP A 171 -9.28 -6.40 -19.25
C ASP A 171 -8.10 -5.82 -18.49
N LEU A 172 -8.15 -5.86 -17.16
CA LEU A 172 -7.10 -5.30 -16.31
C LEU A 172 -5.75 -5.96 -16.61
N GLN A 173 -5.72 -7.24 -17.02
CA GLN A 173 -4.49 -7.96 -17.37
C GLN A 173 -3.82 -7.43 -18.65
N ALA A 174 -4.58 -6.74 -19.50
CA ALA A 174 -4.07 -6.15 -20.74
C ALA A 174 -3.72 -4.65 -20.63
N ILE A 175 -4.01 -4.01 -19.50
CA ILE A 175 -3.73 -2.58 -19.29
C ILE A 175 -2.22 -2.33 -19.20
N ASP A 176 -1.75 -1.32 -19.94
CA ASP A 176 -0.46 -0.68 -19.68
C ASP A 176 -0.60 0.35 -18.57
N SER A 177 -0.28 -0.05 -17.34
CA SER A 177 -0.36 0.81 -16.16
C SER A 177 0.53 2.05 -16.22
N CYS A 178 1.50 2.11 -17.14
CA CYS A 178 2.29 3.33 -17.37
C CYS A 178 1.44 4.49 -17.92
N GLU A 179 0.30 4.21 -18.57
CA GLU A 179 -0.66 5.24 -18.99
C GLU A 179 -1.45 5.86 -17.83
N TYR A 180 -1.45 5.18 -16.67
CA TYR A 180 -2.29 5.48 -15.52
C TYR A 180 -1.51 5.94 -14.28
N ILE A 181 -0.28 6.44 -14.47
CA ILE A 181 0.53 7.02 -13.39
C ILE A 181 -0.25 8.15 -12.68
N TRP A 182 -0.26 8.12 -11.35
CA TRP A 182 -1.21 8.91 -10.55
C TRP A 182 -0.91 10.42 -10.52
N GLU A 183 0.33 10.81 -10.73
CA GLU A 183 0.78 12.20 -10.60
C GLU A 183 1.95 12.51 -11.55
N ALA A 184 2.00 13.75 -12.03
CA ALA A 184 3.09 14.20 -12.90
C ALA A 184 4.40 14.37 -12.11
N GLY A 185 5.53 14.15 -12.77
CA GLY A 185 6.85 14.23 -12.17
C GLY A 185 7.88 13.42 -12.94
N VAL A 186 8.69 12.65 -12.21
CA VAL A 186 9.73 11.80 -12.78
C VAL A 186 9.12 10.81 -13.75
N GLY A 187 9.63 10.77 -14.99
CA GLY A 187 9.22 9.79 -16.00
C GLY A 187 7.79 9.96 -16.54
N PHE A 188 7.00 10.93 -16.06
CA PHE A 188 5.62 11.13 -16.48
C PHE A 188 5.22 12.61 -16.43
N ALA A 189 5.01 13.23 -17.60
CA ALA A 189 4.78 14.67 -17.70
C ALA A 189 3.30 15.08 -17.58
N HIS A 190 2.37 14.14 -17.71
CA HIS A 190 0.93 14.44 -17.77
C HIS A 190 0.32 14.43 -16.37
N SER A 191 -0.40 15.50 -15.99
CA SER A 191 -1.18 15.52 -14.76
C SER A 191 -2.57 14.92 -15.03
N PRO A 192 -2.89 13.74 -14.48
CA PRO A 192 -4.22 13.15 -14.64
C PRO A 192 -5.27 13.93 -13.84
N PRO A 193 -6.57 13.79 -14.19
CA PRO A 193 -7.65 14.35 -13.37
C PRO A 193 -7.64 13.74 -11.97
N ARG A 194 -7.80 14.59 -10.94
CA ARG A 194 -7.85 14.16 -9.54
C ARG A 194 -9.28 13.88 -9.08
N TYR A 195 -9.47 12.74 -8.43
CA TYR A 195 -10.74 12.33 -7.84
C TYR A 195 -10.49 11.91 -6.39
N PRO A 196 -11.07 12.62 -5.39
CA PRO A 196 -10.81 12.31 -3.98
C PRO A 196 -11.15 10.87 -3.58
N ASN A 197 -12.18 10.28 -4.20
CA ASN A 197 -12.54 8.88 -3.96
C ASN A 197 -11.45 7.92 -4.45
N HIS A 198 -10.78 8.21 -5.58
CA HIS A 198 -9.68 7.39 -6.07
C HIS A 198 -8.50 7.45 -5.09
N ASP A 199 -8.17 8.64 -4.58
CA ASP A 199 -7.10 8.81 -3.59
C ASP A 199 -7.41 8.06 -2.29
N SER A 200 -8.68 8.10 -1.83
CA SER A 200 -9.14 7.32 -0.69
C SER A 200 -8.99 5.81 -0.94
N ASN A 201 -9.42 5.31 -2.11
CA ASN A 201 -9.34 3.89 -2.46
C ASN A 201 -7.88 3.41 -2.55
N ARG A 202 -7.00 4.20 -3.22
CA ARG A 202 -5.55 3.95 -3.26
C ARG A 202 -4.97 3.87 -1.86
N THR A 203 -5.36 4.80 -0.97
CA THR A 203 -4.87 4.83 0.41
C THR A 203 -5.23 3.54 1.16
N GLU A 204 -6.46 3.04 1.04
CA GLU A 204 -6.86 1.80 1.71
C GLU A 204 -6.11 0.58 1.16
N LEU A 205 -5.95 0.48 -0.17
CA LEU A 205 -5.19 -0.59 -0.82
C LEU A 205 -3.71 -0.58 -0.42
N LEU A 206 -3.07 0.59 -0.41
CA LEU A 206 -1.68 0.74 0.02
C LEU A 206 -1.51 0.43 1.52
N LYS A 207 -2.50 0.75 2.37
CA LYS A 207 -2.47 0.37 3.79
C LYS A 207 -2.52 -1.15 3.99
N LEU A 208 -3.24 -1.88 3.14
CA LEU A 208 -3.19 -3.34 3.16
C LEU A 208 -1.82 -3.87 2.73
N LEU A 209 -1.20 -3.31 1.67
CA LEU A 209 0.17 -3.68 1.30
C LEU A 209 1.16 -3.41 2.44
N LEU A 210 1.08 -2.23 3.07
CA LEU A 210 1.92 -1.89 4.21
C LEU A 210 1.69 -2.85 5.40
N THR A 211 0.45 -3.28 5.61
CA THR A 211 0.12 -4.30 6.61
C THR A 211 0.80 -5.62 6.27
N CYS A 212 0.78 -6.06 5.01
CA CYS A 212 1.50 -7.27 4.57
C CYS A 212 3.02 -7.12 4.80
N PHE A 213 3.59 -5.95 4.51
CA PHE A 213 5.02 -5.67 4.70
C PHE A 213 5.43 -5.62 6.18
N SER A 214 4.48 -5.45 7.10
CA SER A 214 4.76 -5.38 8.54
C SER A 214 5.14 -6.71 9.18
N GLU A 215 5.13 -7.83 8.45
CA GLU A 215 5.45 -9.18 8.95
C GLU A 215 6.78 -9.20 9.75
N THR A 216 7.80 -8.45 9.32
CA THR A 216 9.10 -8.36 9.99
C THR A 216 9.02 -7.79 11.42
N MET A 217 8.01 -6.96 11.72
CA MET A 217 7.80 -6.42 13.08
C MET A 217 7.38 -7.50 14.10
N TYR A 218 6.89 -8.65 13.61
CA TYR A 218 6.44 -9.77 14.42
C TYR A 218 7.50 -10.88 14.52
N GLN A 219 8.68 -10.68 13.94
CA GLN A 219 9.78 -11.62 13.98
C GLN A 219 10.87 -11.16 14.98
N PRO A 220 11.50 -12.08 15.72
CA PRO A 220 12.69 -11.75 16.51
C PRO A 220 13.81 -11.20 15.61
N PRO A 221 14.65 -10.25 16.08
CA PRO A 221 15.74 -9.67 15.27
C PRO A 221 16.72 -10.68 14.67
N VAL A 222 16.86 -11.86 15.31
CA VAL A 222 17.72 -12.95 14.85
C VAL A 222 17.24 -13.52 13.51
N ASP A 223 15.93 -13.57 13.28
CA ASP A 223 15.33 -14.17 12.09
C ASP A 223 15.34 -13.21 10.88
N ILE A 224 15.35 -11.89 11.14
CA ILE A 224 15.25 -10.84 10.11
C ILE A 224 16.46 -10.83 9.17
N HIS A 225 17.66 -11.09 9.71
CA HIS A 225 18.89 -11.15 8.90
C HIS A 225 19.00 -12.44 8.07
N ILE A 226 18.18 -13.45 8.36
CA ILE A 226 18.27 -14.79 7.78
C ILE A 226 17.26 -14.98 6.65
N ALA A 227 16.09 -14.35 6.73
CA ALA A 227 15.05 -14.46 5.71
C ALA A 227 14.52 -13.08 5.28
N PRO A 228 14.64 -12.71 4.00
CA PRO A 228 14.05 -11.47 3.51
C PRO A 228 12.52 -11.51 3.62
N ASN A 229 11.90 -10.36 3.88
CA ASN A 229 10.44 -10.22 3.82
C ASN A 229 9.93 -10.59 2.41
N ARG A 230 9.24 -11.73 2.31
CA ARG A 230 8.76 -12.28 1.03
C ARG A 230 7.70 -11.41 0.37
N TRP A 231 6.92 -10.65 1.14
CA TRP A 231 5.90 -9.75 0.61
C TRP A 231 6.55 -8.61 -0.17
N ILE A 232 7.59 -8.00 0.41
CA ILE A 232 8.35 -6.92 -0.23
C ILE A 232 9.15 -7.46 -1.42
N GLN A 233 9.74 -8.65 -1.27
CA GLN A 233 10.50 -9.31 -2.34
C GLN A 233 9.62 -9.54 -3.57
N TYR A 234 8.43 -10.11 -3.41
CA TYR A 234 7.51 -10.34 -4.53
C TYR A 234 6.95 -9.03 -5.10
N PHE A 235 6.59 -8.07 -4.25
CA PHE A 235 6.07 -6.78 -4.70
C PHE A 235 7.06 -5.99 -5.55
N THR A 236 8.37 -6.11 -5.26
CA THR A 236 9.42 -5.37 -5.95
C THR A 236 10.16 -6.19 -7.02
N CYS A 237 9.76 -7.43 -7.31
CA CYS A 237 10.40 -8.26 -8.33
C CYS A 237 9.83 -8.03 -9.74
N ALA A 238 10.49 -8.64 -10.75
CA ALA A 238 10.11 -8.53 -12.15
C ALA A 238 8.78 -9.19 -12.53
N ASP A 239 8.27 -10.11 -11.70
CA ASP A 239 6.96 -10.74 -11.94
C ASP A 239 5.80 -9.77 -11.66
N ASN A 240 6.03 -8.72 -10.85
CA ASN A 240 5.07 -7.65 -10.68
C ASN A 240 5.13 -6.68 -11.87
N ARG A 241 4.26 -6.90 -12.86
CA ARG A 241 4.12 -6.02 -14.04
C ARG A 241 3.86 -4.55 -13.72
N HIS A 242 3.34 -4.25 -12.53
CA HIS A 242 3.04 -2.88 -12.08
C HIS A 242 4.20 -2.21 -11.35
N ALA A 243 5.34 -2.87 -11.15
CA ALA A 243 6.43 -2.35 -10.32
C ALA A 243 6.90 -0.94 -10.73
N LEU A 244 7.13 -0.71 -12.02
CA LEU A 244 7.53 0.61 -12.54
C LEU A 244 6.45 1.69 -12.36
N PRO A 245 5.22 1.54 -12.89
CA PRO A 245 4.18 2.56 -12.71
C PRO A 245 3.81 2.78 -11.25
N MET A 246 3.90 1.76 -10.40
CA MET A 246 3.74 1.89 -8.95
C MET A 246 4.84 2.76 -8.33
N PHE A 247 6.11 2.44 -8.57
CA PHE A 247 7.24 3.25 -8.08
C PHE A 247 7.11 4.71 -8.52
N THR A 248 6.83 4.95 -9.81
CA THR A 248 6.69 6.30 -10.35
C THR A 248 5.50 7.04 -9.73
N SER A 249 4.36 6.37 -9.56
CA SER A 249 3.17 6.98 -8.95
C SER A 249 3.40 7.36 -7.49
N LEU A 250 4.04 6.50 -6.70
CA LEU A 250 4.36 6.77 -5.30
C LEU A 250 5.35 7.93 -5.17
N LEU A 251 6.44 7.91 -5.94
CA LEU A 251 7.46 8.96 -5.93
C LEU A 251 6.85 10.32 -6.31
N ASN A 252 6.10 10.37 -7.41
CA ASN A 252 5.50 11.61 -7.87
C ASN A 252 4.43 12.12 -6.90
N THR A 253 3.63 11.24 -6.31
CA THR A 253 2.63 11.63 -5.29
C THR A 253 3.27 12.33 -4.10
N VAL A 254 4.39 11.79 -3.58
CA VAL A 254 5.13 12.41 -2.48
C VAL A 254 5.79 13.73 -2.94
N CYS A 255 6.56 13.70 -4.02
CA CYS A 255 7.34 14.85 -4.46
C CYS A 255 6.49 16.01 -5.03
N ALA A 256 5.26 15.76 -5.48
CA ALA A 256 4.33 16.79 -5.97
C ALA A 256 3.40 17.33 -4.87
N TYR A 257 3.33 16.70 -3.70
CA TYR A 257 2.41 17.11 -2.64
C TYR A 257 2.70 18.53 -2.12
N ASP A 258 1.68 19.38 -2.09
CA ASP A 258 1.75 20.74 -1.57
C ASP A 258 0.78 20.90 -0.38
N PRO A 259 1.30 20.93 0.87
CA PRO A 259 0.46 21.05 2.08
C PRO A 259 -0.15 22.44 2.27
N VAL A 260 0.32 23.45 1.53
CA VAL A 260 -0.14 24.84 1.64
C VAL A 260 -1.21 25.16 0.60
N GLY A 261 -1.13 24.54 -0.58
CA GLY A 261 -2.09 24.70 -1.67
C GLY A 261 -2.20 26.16 -2.12
N LEU A 262 -3.40 26.75 -2.05
CA LEU A 262 -3.64 28.14 -2.47
C LEU A 262 -2.96 29.19 -1.56
N GLY A 263 -2.33 28.80 -0.46
CA GLY A 263 -1.65 29.73 0.46
C GLY A 263 -2.60 30.62 1.26
N VAL A 264 -3.89 30.26 1.31
CA VAL A 264 -4.90 30.99 2.08
C VAL A 264 -4.77 30.66 3.57
N PRO A 265 -4.64 31.66 4.47
CA PRO A 265 -4.58 31.44 5.92
C PRO A 265 -5.76 30.61 6.44
N TYR A 266 -5.48 29.65 7.32
CA TYR A 266 -6.45 28.77 7.99
C TYR A 266 -7.26 27.85 7.06
N ASN A 267 -6.89 27.74 5.77
CA ASN A 267 -7.59 26.88 4.81
C ASN A 267 -7.72 25.43 5.29
N HIS A 268 -6.67 24.92 5.92
CA HIS A 268 -6.60 23.56 6.48
C HIS A 268 -7.53 23.31 7.69
N LEU A 269 -8.10 24.37 8.29
CA LEU A 269 -9.13 24.25 9.33
C LEU A 269 -10.53 24.16 8.75
N LEU A 270 -10.73 24.67 7.53
CA LEU A 270 -12.02 24.72 6.84
C LEU A 270 -12.23 23.54 5.90
N PHE A 271 -11.14 23.01 5.33
CA PHE A 271 -11.19 21.92 4.36
C PHE A 271 -10.27 20.78 4.80
N SER A 272 -10.79 19.56 4.76
CA SER A 272 -10.00 18.36 4.97
C SER A 272 -9.07 18.12 3.80
N ASP A 273 -7.79 17.90 4.10
CA ASP A 273 -6.84 17.46 3.10
C ASP A 273 -6.99 15.96 2.88
N LEU A 274 -7.54 15.61 1.71
CA LEU A 274 -7.80 14.23 1.33
C LEU A 274 -6.59 13.57 0.64
N VAL A 275 -5.55 14.34 0.31
CA VAL A 275 -4.35 13.86 -0.38
C VAL A 275 -3.27 13.47 0.62
N GLU A 276 -3.14 14.19 1.74
CA GLU A 276 -2.13 13.89 2.76
C GLU A 276 -2.11 12.43 3.24
N PRO A 277 -3.26 11.76 3.50
CA PRO A 277 -3.25 10.35 3.90
C PRO A 277 -2.65 9.41 2.84
N LEU A 278 -2.86 9.71 1.55
CA LEU A 278 -2.26 8.98 0.45
C LEU A 278 -0.75 9.20 0.40
N VAL A 279 -0.31 10.46 0.57
CA VAL A 279 1.10 10.85 0.57
C VAL A 279 1.87 10.18 1.69
N ASP A 280 1.31 10.17 2.90
CA ASP A 280 1.91 9.52 4.07
C ASP A 280 2.07 8.01 3.83
N THR A 281 1.01 7.35 3.36
CA THR A 281 1.06 5.91 3.05
C THR A 281 2.04 5.62 1.91
N ALA A 282 2.09 6.45 0.86
CA ALA A 282 3.00 6.29 -0.27
C ALA A 282 4.47 6.44 0.16
N LEU A 283 4.76 7.40 1.02
CA LEU A 283 6.08 7.61 1.61
C LEU A 283 6.51 6.41 2.45
N GLN A 284 5.62 5.86 3.28
CA GLN A 284 5.89 4.66 4.08
C GLN A 284 6.18 3.44 3.20
N ILE A 285 5.42 3.23 2.13
CA ILE A 285 5.67 2.15 1.15
C ILE A 285 7.05 2.33 0.50
N LEU A 286 7.40 3.54 0.04
CA LEU A 286 8.72 3.82 -0.53
C LEU A 286 9.84 3.51 0.46
N ILE A 287 9.71 3.94 1.71
CA ILE A 287 10.74 3.69 2.73
C ILE A 287 10.89 2.19 2.98
N VAL A 288 9.81 1.47 3.25
CA VAL A 288 9.85 0.05 3.59
C VAL A 288 10.38 -0.80 2.44
N THR A 289 10.00 -0.46 1.20
CA THR A 289 10.51 -1.16 0.00
C THR A 289 11.98 -0.83 -0.28
N LEU A 290 12.44 0.42 -0.06
CA LEU A 290 13.84 0.80 -0.23
C LEU A 290 14.74 0.34 0.94
N ASP A 291 14.18 0.03 2.10
CA ASP A 291 14.95 -0.55 3.21
C ASP A 291 15.24 -2.04 3.01
N HIS A 292 14.45 -2.70 2.18
CA HIS A 292 14.62 -4.11 1.82
C HIS A 292 15.65 -4.29 0.71
N ASP A 293 16.93 -4.15 1.07
CA ASP A 293 18.06 -4.44 0.20
C ASP A 293 18.60 -5.85 0.47
N THR A 294 18.31 -6.77 -0.43
CA THR A 294 18.78 -8.16 -0.35
C THR A 294 20.17 -8.36 -0.96
N SER A 295 20.79 -7.32 -1.54
CA SER A 295 22.09 -7.45 -2.23
C SER A 295 23.23 -7.89 -1.30
N GLY A 296 23.11 -7.64 0.01
CA GLY A 296 24.06 -8.10 1.03
C GLY A 296 23.91 -9.58 1.46
N SER A 297 22.92 -10.30 0.94
CA SER A 297 22.67 -11.72 1.28
C SER A 297 23.26 -12.72 0.28
N ALA A 298 23.92 -12.23 -0.79
CA ALA A 298 24.68 -13.08 -1.69
C ALA A 298 25.96 -13.60 -1.01
N PRO A 299 26.25 -14.92 -1.06
CA PRO A 299 27.49 -15.46 -0.53
C PRO A 299 28.69 -14.81 -1.22
N GLU A 300 29.72 -14.43 -0.43
CA GLU A 300 30.95 -13.78 -0.92
C GLU A 300 31.56 -14.57 -2.10
N GLY A 301 31.46 -14.03 -3.32
CA GLY A 301 32.08 -14.66 -4.50
C GLY A 301 31.38 -14.44 -5.84
N GLU A 302 30.11 -14.01 -5.85
CA GLU A 302 29.39 -13.66 -7.09
C GLU A 302 29.49 -12.15 -7.36
N GLU A 303 29.75 -11.77 -8.62
CA GLU A 303 29.79 -10.36 -9.05
C GLU A 303 28.52 -9.64 -8.60
N ALA A 304 28.63 -8.35 -8.24
CA ALA A 304 27.51 -7.52 -7.77
C ALA A 304 26.31 -7.65 -8.72
N THR A 305 25.39 -8.55 -8.37
CA THR A 305 24.19 -8.81 -9.11
C THR A 305 23.32 -7.56 -9.02
N VAL A 306 22.61 -7.27 -10.12
CA VAL A 306 21.61 -6.20 -10.16
C VAL A 306 20.70 -6.35 -8.94
N PRO A 307 20.35 -5.27 -8.21
CA PRO A 307 19.45 -5.40 -7.08
C PRO A 307 18.17 -6.13 -7.52
N ASP A 308 17.83 -7.23 -6.85
CA ASP A 308 16.59 -7.98 -7.11
C ASP A 308 15.37 -7.08 -6.92
N ASN A 309 15.49 -6.09 -6.05
CA ASN A 309 14.50 -5.06 -5.78
C ASN A 309 14.48 -3.99 -6.89
N LEU A 310 13.43 -4.03 -7.73
CA LEU A 310 13.27 -3.10 -8.84
C LEU A 310 13.08 -1.65 -8.40
N PHE A 311 12.55 -1.37 -7.21
CA PHE A 311 12.37 0.00 -6.73
C PHE A 311 13.72 0.68 -6.48
N ILE A 312 14.66 -0.05 -5.84
CA ILE A 312 16.05 0.40 -5.68
C ILE A 312 16.69 0.63 -7.05
N ASN A 313 16.49 -0.30 -7.99
CA ASN A 313 17.00 -0.20 -9.35
C ASN A 313 16.47 1.06 -10.07
N TYR A 314 15.15 1.29 -10.07
CA TYR A 314 14.54 2.46 -10.70
C TYR A 314 15.03 3.77 -10.09
N LEU A 315 15.10 3.85 -8.75
CA LEU A 315 15.62 5.01 -8.04
C LEU A 315 17.07 5.33 -8.42
N SER A 316 17.93 4.30 -8.51
CA SER A 316 19.35 4.45 -8.90
C SER A 316 19.54 4.94 -10.34
N ARG A 317 18.55 4.69 -11.21
CA ARG A 317 18.58 5.03 -12.64
C ARG A 317 18.05 6.41 -12.97
N ILE A 318 17.40 7.12 -12.05
CA ILE A 318 17.03 8.52 -12.25
C ILE A 318 18.31 9.34 -12.47
N HIS A 319 18.35 10.16 -13.52
CA HIS A 319 19.57 10.85 -13.93
C HIS A 319 19.38 12.19 -14.64
N ARG A 320 18.14 12.57 -14.98
CA ARG A 320 17.90 13.84 -15.66
C ARG A 320 17.88 14.96 -14.61
N ASP A 321 18.49 16.09 -14.93
CA ASP A 321 18.54 17.25 -14.04
C ASP A 321 17.14 17.76 -13.69
N GLU A 322 16.19 17.71 -14.63
CA GLU A 322 14.78 18.09 -14.39
C GLU A 322 14.11 17.18 -13.35
N ASP A 323 14.36 15.86 -13.42
CA ASP A 323 13.84 14.90 -12.45
C ASP A 323 14.46 15.12 -11.07
N PHE A 324 15.78 15.36 -11.00
CA PHE A 324 16.46 15.70 -9.74
C PHE A 324 15.94 17.01 -9.14
N ASN A 325 15.72 18.03 -9.96
CA ASN A 325 15.14 19.29 -9.52
C ASN A 325 13.74 19.08 -8.93
N PHE A 326 12.89 18.32 -9.62
CA PHE A 326 11.53 17.99 -9.15
C PHE A 326 11.56 17.29 -7.79
N VAL A 327 12.39 16.24 -7.64
CA VAL A 327 12.53 15.50 -6.38
C VAL A 327 13.07 16.40 -5.26
N LEU A 328 14.12 17.17 -5.52
CA LEU A 328 14.71 18.09 -4.53
C LEU A 328 13.73 19.18 -4.10
N ARG A 329 12.94 19.73 -5.04
CA ARG A 329 11.86 20.68 -4.73
C ARG A 329 10.77 20.08 -3.86
N GLY A 330 10.44 18.81 -4.07
CA GLY A 330 9.52 18.07 -3.20
C GLY A 330 10.04 18.02 -1.76
N PHE A 331 11.29 17.56 -1.58
CA PHE A 331 11.92 17.49 -0.25
C PHE A 331 12.02 18.85 0.43
N THR A 332 12.55 19.87 -0.27
CA THR A 332 12.70 21.22 0.28
C THR A 332 11.34 21.81 0.68
N ARG A 333 10.30 21.69 -0.15
CA ARG A 333 8.95 22.18 0.18
C ARG A 333 8.40 21.54 1.45
N LEU A 334 8.52 20.22 1.58
CA LEU A 334 7.93 19.48 2.70
C LEU A 334 8.75 19.65 3.99
N LEU A 335 10.09 19.61 3.92
CA LEU A 335 10.96 19.80 5.08
C LEU A 335 10.97 21.24 5.59
N ASN A 336 10.80 22.25 4.72
CA ASN A 336 10.71 23.65 5.15
C ASN A 336 9.31 24.07 5.60
N ASN A 337 8.28 23.23 5.43
CA ASN A 337 6.92 23.53 5.85
C ASN A 337 6.80 24.06 7.30
N PRO A 338 7.44 23.47 8.33
CA PRO A 338 7.39 24.01 9.70
C PRO A 338 8.14 25.34 9.88
N LEU A 339 9.07 25.66 8.97
CA LEU A 339 9.89 26.88 8.99
C LEU A 339 9.23 28.06 8.27
N MET A 340 8.11 27.84 7.57
CA MET A 340 7.42 28.91 6.85
C MET A 340 6.89 29.98 7.83
N GLN A 341 7.47 31.18 7.74
CA GLN A 341 7.02 32.32 8.53
C GLN A 341 5.72 32.87 7.95
N THR A 342 4.73 33.03 8.81
CA THR A 342 3.49 33.74 8.50
C THR A 342 3.22 34.80 9.55
N TYR A 343 2.60 35.90 9.16
CA TYR A 343 2.20 36.97 10.09
C TYR A 343 1.10 36.51 11.06
N LEU A 344 0.35 35.47 10.68
CA LEU A 344 -0.78 34.94 11.42
C LEU A 344 -0.39 33.62 12.10
N PRO A 345 -0.53 33.49 13.42
CA PRO A 345 -0.14 32.29 14.14
C PRO A 345 -0.98 31.09 13.68
N ASN A 346 -0.32 29.94 13.48
CA ASN A 346 -0.94 28.67 13.06
C ASN A 346 -1.81 28.80 11.79
N SER A 347 -1.46 29.73 10.91
CA SER A 347 -2.24 29.99 9.69
C SER A 347 -1.96 29.01 8.55
N THR A 348 -0.83 28.31 8.59
CA THR A 348 -0.45 27.29 7.60
C THR A 348 -0.52 25.89 8.20
N LYS A 349 -0.84 24.92 7.34
CA LYS A 349 -0.84 23.51 7.71
C LYS A 349 0.60 23.06 8.01
N LYS A 350 0.77 22.28 9.07
CA LYS A 350 2.05 21.64 9.41
C LYS A 350 2.00 20.14 9.10
N VAL A 351 2.89 19.67 8.22
CA VAL A 351 3.08 18.24 7.96
C VAL A 351 3.66 17.55 9.20
N GLN A 352 3.28 16.29 9.42
CA GLN A 352 3.71 15.51 10.59
C GLN A 352 4.71 14.40 10.26
N PHE A 353 4.90 14.07 8.97
CA PHE A 353 5.74 12.95 8.49
C PHE A 353 7.18 13.38 8.13
N HIS A 354 7.76 14.30 8.90
CA HIS A 354 9.10 14.83 8.62
C HIS A 354 10.20 13.79 8.88
N GLN A 355 10.01 12.86 9.82
CA GLN A 355 10.98 11.81 10.11
C GLN A 355 11.11 10.85 8.92
N GLU A 356 9.97 10.46 8.36
CA GLU A 356 9.84 9.63 7.17
C GLU A 356 10.50 10.31 5.97
N LEU A 357 10.30 11.62 5.78
CA LEU A 357 10.95 12.38 4.72
C LEU A 357 12.47 12.38 4.84
N LEU A 358 13.01 12.48 6.07
CA LEU A 358 14.46 12.41 6.30
C LEU A 358 15.02 11.03 5.96
N VAL A 359 14.33 9.96 6.33
CA VAL A 359 14.72 8.59 5.98
C VAL A 359 14.67 8.39 4.46
N PHE A 360 13.60 8.86 3.81
CA PHE A 360 13.45 8.76 2.36
C PHE A 360 14.51 9.58 1.60
N PHE A 361 14.82 10.80 2.07
CA PHE A 361 15.90 11.61 1.52
C PHE A 361 17.26 10.91 1.64
N TRP A 362 17.53 10.33 2.81
CA TRP A 362 18.75 9.56 3.04
C TRP A 362 18.86 8.36 2.08
N LYS A 363 17.81 7.54 1.97
CA LYS A 363 17.77 6.39 1.04
C LYS A 363 17.94 6.84 -0.42
N THR A 364 17.33 7.94 -0.82
CA THR A 364 17.49 8.53 -2.17
C THR A 364 18.94 8.91 -2.45
N CYS A 365 19.60 9.57 -1.50
CA CYS A 365 21.01 9.92 -1.62
C CYS A 365 21.93 8.70 -1.62
N ASP A 366 21.55 7.64 -0.89
CA ASP A 366 22.36 6.45 -0.77
C ASP A 366 22.35 5.63 -2.06
N TYR A 367 21.15 5.33 -2.59
CA TYR A 367 21.00 4.54 -3.81
C TYR A 367 21.26 5.32 -5.10
N ASN A 368 21.17 6.66 -5.07
CA ASN A 368 21.46 7.50 -6.23
C ASN A 368 22.55 8.53 -5.93
N LYS A 369 23.82 8.13 -6.13
CA LYS A 369 24.97 9.02 -5.93
C LYS A 369 24.94 10.23 -6.87
N LYS A 370 24.33 10.13 -8.05
CA LYS A 370 24.18 11.28 -8.98
C LYS A 370 23.26 12.34 -8.38
N PHE A 371 22.14 11.93 -7.78
CA PHE A 371 21.26 12.83 -7.03
C PHE A 371 22.00 13.47 -5.85
N LEU A 372 22.74 12.68 -5.06
CA LEU A 372 23.56 13.24 -3.96
C LEU A 372 24.54 14.31 -4.46
N TYR A 373 25.27 14.05 -5.55
CA TYR A 373 26.16 15.06 -6.14
C TYR A 373 25.41 16.28 -6.69
N TYR A 374 24.23 16.09 -7.26
CA TYR A 374 23.36 17.17 -7.70
C TYR A 374 22.98 18.07 -6.52
N VAL A 375 22.52 17.50 -5.40
CA VAL A 375 22.20 18.25 -4.17
C VAL A 375 23.42 19.01 -3.66
N LEU A 376 24.57 18.35 -3.53
CA LEU A 376 25.81 18.97 -3.00
C LEU A 376 26.36 20.10 -3.88
N LYS A 377 26.10 20.06 -5.20
CA LYS A 377 26.52 21.11 -6.14
C LYS A 377 25.48 22.20 -6.32
N SER A 378 24.21 21.91 -6.04
CA SER A 378 23.13 22.89 -6.12
C SER A 378 23.31 23.97 -5.05
N SER A 379 22.85 25.19 -5.35
CA SER A 379 22.68 26.25 -4.34
C SER A 379 21.70 25.86 -3.24
N ASP A 380 20.90 24.83 -3.48
CA ASP A 380 19.71 24.47 -2.71
C ASP A 380 20.06 23.51 -1.55
N VAL A 381 21.35 23.15 -1.38
CA VAL A 381 21.82 22.35 -0.24
C VAL A 381 21.44 22.97 1.11
N LEU A 382 21.44 24.31 1.20
CA LEU A 382 21.02 25.01 2.42
C LEU A 382 19.52 24.87 2.68
N GLU A 383 18.71 24.75 1.62
CA GLU A 383 17.26 24.54 1.74
C GLU A 383 16.93 23.16 2.30
N ILE A 384 17.86 22.21 2.26
CA ILE A 384 17.74 20.91 2.94
C ILE A 384 18.42 20.92 4.32
N LEU A 385 19.61 21.51 4.43
CA LEU A 385 20.38 21.48 5.67
C LEU A 385 19.71 22.25 6.82
N VAL A 386 19.13 23.41 6.53
CA VAL A 386 18.46 24.25 7.54
C VAL A 386 17.28 23.52 8.22
N PRO A 387 16.31 22.94 7.50
CA PRO A 387 15.23 22.20 8.15
C PRO A 387 15.70 20.95 8.87
N ILE A 388 16.74 20.25 8.37
CA ILE A 388 17.36 19.13 9.11
C ILE A 388 17.88 19.60 10.48
N LEU A 389 18.65 20.69 10.51
CA LEU A 389 19.19 21.25 11.76
C LEU A 389 18.09 21.74 12.70
N TYR A 390 17.03 22.33 12.14
CA TYR A 390 15.85 22.73 12.90
C TYR A 390 15.21 21.52 13.60
N HIS A 391 14.89 20.46 12.86
CA HIS A 391 14.28 19.25 13.41
C HIS A 391 15.18 18.54 14.43
N LEU A 392 16.51 18.52 14.20
CA LEU A 392 17.47 18.01 15.16
C LEU A 392 17.51 18.83 16.46
N ASN A 393 17.39 20.15 16.36
CA ASN A 393 17.35 21.01 17.54
C ASN A 393 16.02 20.90 18.29
N ASP A 394 14.89 20.86 17.58
CA ASP A 394 13.54 20.69 18.13
C ASP A 394 13.41 19.34 18.86
N SER A 395 13.96 18.26 18.31
CA SER A 395 13.96 16.92 18.93
C SER A 395 14.82 16.80 20.20
N ARG A 396 15.70 17.78 20.47
CA ARG A 396 16.54 17.83 21.68
C ARG A 396 15.90 18.60 22.82
N ALA A 397 14.94 19.47 22.52
CA ALA A 397 14.18 20.26 23.48
C ALA A 397 13.06 19.43 24.08
#